data_AF-A0A0M3J964-F1
#
_entry.id   AF-A0A0M3J964-F1
#
_cell.length_a   1.000
_cell.length_b   1.000
_cell.length_c   1.000
_cell.angle_alpha   90.00
_cell.angle_beta   90.00
_cell.angle_gamma   90.00
#
_symmetry.space_group_name_H-M   'P 1'
#
loop_
_entity.id
_entity.type
_entity.pdbx_description
1 polymer ?
#
loop_
_entity_poly.entity_id
_entity_poly.type
_entity_poly.pdbx_seq_one_letter_code
_entity_poly.pdbx_strand_id
1 'polypeptide(L)'
;MNCLQLSNGVKIPLIGLGTGGLVSVLSQLLLKYSTPVELENAIRTAIDIGYRHIDTAAMYENEHITGNVLADLIRSGKIKREELFITSKVCSFVV
;
A
#
# COMPACT_ATOMS: atom_id res chain seq x y z
N MET A 1 -12.54 -11.32 3.60
CA MET A 1 -11.91 -10.45 4.62
C MET A 1 -13.02 -9.72 5.38
N ASN A 2 -12.92 -9.60 6.70
CA ASN A 2 -13.91 -8.87 7.48
C ASN A 2 -13.75 -7.36 7.26
N CYS A 3 -14.87 -6.65 7.12
CA CYS A 3 -14.90 -5.21 6.89
C CYS A 3 -15.77 -4.49 7.91
N LEU A 4 -15.44 -3.24 8.21
CA LEU A 4 -16.33 -2.30 8.90
C LEU A 4 -17.03 -1.42 7.87
N GLN A 5 -18.25 -1.01 8.18
CA GLN A 5 -18.95 0.03 7.41
C GLN A 5 -18.63 1.39 8.02
N LEU A 6 -18.04 2.27 7.20
CA LEU A 6 -17.81 3.66 7.56
C LEU A 6 -19.13 4.44 7.60
N SER A 7 -19.14 5.62 8.22
CA SER A 7 -20.33 6.48 8.32
C SER A 7 -20.91 6.90 6.96
N ASN A 8 -20.09 6.88 5.91
CA ASN A 8 -20.49 7.16 4.52
C ASN A 8 -20.99 5.91 3.76
N GLY A 9 -21.16 4.77 4.43
CA GLY A 9 -21.62 3.52 3.82
C GLY A 9 -20.56 2.70 3.11
N VAL A 10 -19.33 3.21 2.94
CA VAL A 10 -18.22 2.48 2.32
C VAL A 10 -17.71 1.40 3.27
N LYS A 11 -17.39 0.22 2.74
CA LYS A 11 -16.79 -0.88 3.51
C LYS A 11 -15.26 -0.76 3.48
N ILE A 12 -14.64 -0.68 4.65
CA ILE A 12 -13.19 -0.71 4.82
C ILE A 12 -12.76 -2.06 5.40
N PRO A 13 -11.76 -2.76 4.81
CA PRO A 13 -11.23 -3.97 5.42
C PRO A 13 -10.56 -3.67 6.77
N LEU A 14 -10.84 -4.52 7.77
CA LEU A 14 -10.38 -4.33 9.16
C LEU A 14 -8.85 -4.24 9.30
N ILE A 15 -8.13 -4.97 8.44
CA ILE A 15 -6.67 -5.04 8.46
C ILE A 15 -6.14 -4.46 7.16
N GLY A 16 -5.17 -3.55 7.26
CA GLY A 16 -4.48 -2.94 6.13
C GLY A 16 -2.97 -3.13 6.20
N LEU A 17 -2.33 -3.14 5.03
CA LEU A 17 -0.87 -3.11 4.90
C LEU A 17 -0.40 -1.65 4.89
N GLY A 18 0.38 -1.25 5.89
CA GLY A 18 1.04 0.06 5.91
C GLY A 18 2.37 0.03 5.14
N THR A 19 2.61 1.03 4.27
CA THR A 19 3.81 1.08 3.42
C THR A 19 4.90 2.05 3.89
N GLY A 20 4.63 2.90 4.90
CA GLY A 20 5.55 3.98 5.28
C GLY A 20 6.90 3.55 5.87
N GLY A 21 6.95 2.39 6.54
CA GLY A 21 8.20 1.84 7.10
C GLY A 21 9.06 1.08 6.10
N LEU A 22 8.52 0.79 4.91
CA LEU A 22 9.15 -0.09 3.93
C LEU A 22 10.12 0.64 2.99
N VAL A 23 10.19 1.99 3.04
CA VAL A 23 11.11 2.80 2.22
C VAL A 23 11.54 4.08 2.95
N SER A 24 11.66 4.08 4.28
CA SER A 24 12.03 5.33 4.97
C SER A 24 13.47 5.76 4.64
N VAL A 25 13.72 7.06 4.52
CA VAL A 25 15.06 7.65 4.31
C VAL A 25 16.07 7.22 5.39
N LEU A 26 15.59 6.95 6.62
CA LEU A 26 16.39 6.35 7.69
C LEU A 26 16.77 4.88 7.41
N SER A 27 15.90 4.10 6.74
CA SER A 27 16.24 2.76 6.27
C SER A 27 17.31 2.82 5.16
N GLN A 28 17.30 3.82 4.29
CA GLN A 28 18.35 3.98 3.27
C GLN A 28 19.69 4.44 3.87
N LEU A 29 19.67 5.30 4.90
CA LEU A 29 20.87 5.89 5.50
C LEU A 29 21.51 5.07 6.64
N LEU A 30 20.70 4.36 7.45
CA LEU A 30 21.19 3.69 8.67
C LEU A 30 21.07 2.17 8.65
N LEU A 31 20.12 1.61 7.90
CA LEU A 31 19.78 0.18 7.98
C LEU A 31 19.49 -0.36 6.58
N LYS A 32 20.55 -0.69 5.83
CA LYS A 32 20.74 -1.45 4.56
C LYS A 32 19.65 -2.45 4.05
N TYR A 33 18.37 -2.27 4.36
CA TYR A 33 17.38 -3.34 4.52
C TYR A 33 15.96 -2.93 4.14
N SER A 34 15.75 -1.92 3.29
CA SER A 34 14.47 -1.86 2.58
C SER A 34 14.65 -1.30 1.19
N THR A 35 14.88 -2.24 0.26
CA THR A 35 14.95 -1.95 -1.17
C THR A 35 13.54 -1.89 -1.77
N PRO A 36 13.33 -1.24 -2.94
CA PRO A 36 12.06 -1.30 -3.66
C PRO A 36 11.49 -2.73 -3.76
N VAL A 37 12.37 -3.73 -3.91
CA VAL A 37 12.01 -5.16 -3.98
C VAL A 37 11.26 -5.65 -2.75
N GLU A 38 11.59 -5.18 -1.55
CA GLU A 38 10.90 -5.61 -0.33
C GLU A 38 9.48 -5.06 -0.25
N LEU A 39 9.29 -3.78 -0.63
CA LEU A 39 7.95 -3.20 -0.74
C LEU A 39 7.12 -3.95 -1.78
N GLU A 40 7.69 -4.23 -2.95
CA GLU A 40 7.01 -4.98 -4.00
C GLU A 40 6.59 -6.37 -3.52
N ASN A 41 7.52 -7.11 -2.90
CA ASN A 41 7.26 -8.43 -2.35
C ASN A 41 6.20 -8.37 -1.25
N ALA A 42 6.28 -7.40 -0.34
CA ALA A 42 5.29 -7.23 0.73
C ALA A 42 3.89 -7.00 0.16
N ILE A 43 3.74 -6.15 -0.86
CA ILE A 43 2.44 -5.91 -1.51
C ILE A 43 1.95 -7.18 -2.20
N ARG A 44 2.80 -7.85 -2.98
CA ARG A 44 2.42 -9.09 -3.70
C ARG A 44 2.00 -10.18 -2.71
N THR A 45 2.79 -10.42 -1.67
CA THR A 45 2.46 -11.40 -0.63
C THR A 45 1.18 -11.03 0.11
N ALA A 46 0.98 -9.76 0.46
CA ALA A 46 -0.24 -9.31 1.12
C ALA A 46 -1.48 -9.60 0.25
N ILE A 47 -1.41 -9.29 -1.05
CA ILE A 47 -2.49 -9.61 -2.00
C ILE A 47 -2.73 -11.13 -2.07
N ASP A 48 -1.67 -11.93 -2.13
CA ASP A 48 -1.73 -13.40 -2.22
C ASP A 48 -2.41 -14.03 -1.01
N ILE A 49 -2.16 -13.49 0.19
CA ILE A 49 -2.79 -13.95 1.43
C ILE A 49 -4.14 -13.27 1.71
N GLY A 50 -4.63 -12.44 0.79
CA GLY A 50 -6.00 -11.91 0.82
C GLY A 50 -6.19 -10.49 1.34
N TYR A 51 -5.11 -9.72 1.56
CA TYR A 51 -5.23 -8.30 1.90
C TYR A 51 -5.90 -7.54 0.75
N ARG A 52 -6.68 -6.54 1.13
CA ARG A 52 -7.37 -5.63 0.22
C ARG A 52 -7.28 -4.16 0.63
N HIS A 53 -6.79 -3.87 1.83
CA HIS A 53 -6.57 -2.49 2.29
C HIS A 53 -5.07 -2.17 2.25
N ILE A 54 -4.70 -1.18 1.45
CA ILE A 54 -3.33 -0.68 1.29
C ILE A 54 -3.29 0.77 1.79
N ASP A 55 -2.42 1.04 2.77
CA ASP A 55 -2.23 2.36 3.35
C ASP A 55 -0.86 2.94 2.92
N THR A 56 -0.90 4.08 2.24
CA THR A 56 0.27 4.82 1.77
C THR A 56 0.14 6.32 2.11
N ALA A 57 1.12 7.14 1.73
CA ALA A 57 1.10 8.60 1.88
C ALA A 57 2.14 9.25 0.94
N ALA A 58 1.93 10.51 0.56
CA ALA A 58 2.91 11.29 -0.20
C ALA A 58 4.27 11.38 0.52
N MET A 59 4.26 11.54 1.85
CA MET A 59 5.46 11.61 2.69
C MET A 59 6.29 10.30 2.70
N TYR A 60 5.73 9.17 2.25
CA TYR A 60 6.45 7.90 2.20
C TYR A 60 7.34 7.76 0.96
N GLU A 61 7.19 8.67 -0.01
CA GLU A 61 7.99 8.73 -1.25
C GLU A 61 8.01 7.41 -2.06
N ASN A 62 7.01 6.54 -1.86
CA ASN A 62 6.96 5.20 -2.45
C ASN A 62 5.63 4.86 -3.15
N GLU A 63 4.74 5.84 -3.32
CA GLU A 63 3.45 5.65 -3.99
C GLU A 63 3.60 5.15 -5.43
N HIS A 64 4.66 5.57 -6.13
CA HIS A 64 4.96 5.11 -7.48
C HIS A 64 5.26 3.59 -7.54
N ILE A 65 6.03 3.05 -6.59
CA ILE A 65 6.30 1.61 -6.48
C ILE A 65 4.99 0.87 -6.16
N THR A 66 4.25 1.35 -5.16
CA THR A 66 2.96 0.76 -4.76
C THR A 66 1.98 0.73 -5.93
N GLY A 67 1.85 1.83 -6.66
CA GLY A 67 0.98 1.97 -7.83
C GLY A 67 1.36 1.02 -8.96
N ASN A 68 2.65 0.90 -9.28
CA ASN A 68 3.14 0.00 -10.32
C ASN A 68 2.82 -1.47 -10.01
N VAL A 69 3.08 -1.92 -8.78
CA VAL A 69 2.80 -3.32 -8.37
C VAL A 69 1.31 -3.62 -8.44
N LEU A 70 0.46 -2.73 -7.91
CA LEU A 70 -0.99 -2.91 -7.95
C LEU A 70 -1.52 -2.89 -9.39
N ALA A 71 -1.01 -2.00 -10.24
CA ALA A 71 -1.37 -1.95 -11.66
C ALA A 71 -1.03 -3.25 -12.39
N ASP A 72 0.14 -3.84 -12.12
CA ASP A 72 0.54 -5.11 -12.72
C ASP A 72 -0.29 -6.30 -12.22
N LEU A 73 -0.65 -6.31 -10.93
CA LEU A 73 -1.55 -7.33 -10.37
C LEU A 73 -2.96 -7.21 -10.95
N ILE A 74 -3.44 -5.99 -11.21
CA ILE A 74 -4.72 -5.75 -11.88
C ILE A 74 -4.66 -6.20 -13.35
N ARG A 75 -3.59 -5.82 -14.07
CA ARG A 75 -3.40 -6.16 -15.48
C ARG A 75 -3.28 -7.66 -15.71
N SER A 76 -2.66 -8.38 -14.78
CA SER A 76 -2.56 -9.85 -14.83
C SER A 76 -3.87 -10.57 -14.46
N GLY A 77 -4.91 -9.83 -14.05
CA GLY A 77 -6.18 -10.39 -13.63
C GLY A 77 -6.16 -11.03 -12.24
N LYS A 78 -5.07 -10.85 -11.47
CA LYS A 78 -4.90 -11.43 -10.14
C LYS A 78 -5.81 -10.79 -9.09
N ILE A 79 -6.14 -9.51 -9.27
CA ILE A 79 -7.10 -8.75 -8.45
C ILE A 79 -7.82 -7.73 -9.32
N LYS A 80 -9.03 -7.31 -8.93
CA LYS A 80 -9.75 -6.20 -9.55
C LYS A 80 -9.59 -4.91 -8.74
N ARG A 81 -9.71 -3.76 -9.40
CA ARG A 81 -9.57 -2.46 -8.73
C ARG A 81 -10.63 -2.27 -7.64
N GLU A 82 -11.87 -2.68 -7.90
CA GLU A 82 -13.00 -2.58 -6.98
C GLU A 82 -12.87 -3.46 -5.73
N GLU A 83 -11.96 -4.44 -5.72
CA GLU A 83 -11.65 -5.21 -4.52
C GLU A 83 -10.72 -4.46 -3.56
N LEU A 84 -10.03 -3.40 -4.02
CA LEU A 84 -9.02 -2.70 -3.25
C LEU A 84 -9.57 -1.44 -2.56
N PHE A 85 -9.23 -1.31 -1.29
CA PHE A 85 -9.33 -0.08 -0.52
C PHE A 85 -7.93 0.53 -0.41
N ILE A 86 -7.68 1.68 -1.04
CA ILE A 86 -6.36 2.32 -1.07
C ILE A 86 -6.47 3.68 -0.37
N THR A 87 -5.62 3.91 0.62
CA THR A 87 -5.57 5.14 1.41
C THR A 87 -4.29 5.88 1.11
N SER A 88 -4.37 7.19 0.84
CA SER A 88 -3.21 8.10 0.82
C SER A 88 -3.47 9.31 1.74
N LYS A 89 -2.42 10.08 2.01
CA LYS A 89 -2.41 11.19 2.98
C LYS A 89 -1.71 12.38 2.37
N VAL A 90 -2.35 13.56 2.46
CA VAL A 90 -1.77 14.84 2.05
C VAL A 90 -0.62 15.20 2.98
N CYS A 91 0.52 15.62 2.43
CA CYS A 91 1.67 16.08 3.22
C CYS A 91 1.47 17.54 3.64
N SER A 92 1.81 17.88 4.88
CA SER A 92 1.74 19.27 5.38
C SER A 92 2.79 20.20 4.74
N PHE A 93 3.83 19.63 4.12
CA PHE A 93 4.84 20.39 3.38
C PHE A 93 4.45 20.38 1.89
N VAL A 94 3.76 21.43 1.47
CA VAL A 94 3.48 21.71 0.07
C VAL A 94 4.68 22.50 -0.46
N VAL A 95 5.43 21.94 -1.41
CA VAL A 95 6.33 22.71 -2.28
C VAL A 95 5.53 23.43 -3.34
#